data_AF-A0A951HYK5-F1
#
_entry.id   AF-A0A951HYK5-F1
#
_cell.length_a   1.000
_cell.length_b   1.000
_cell.length_c   1.000
_cell.angle_alpha   90.00
_cell.angle_beta   90.00
_cell.angle_gamma   90.00
#
_symmetry.space_group_name_H-M   'P 1'
#
loop_
_entity.id
_entity.type
_entity.pdbx_description
1 polymer ?
#
loop_
_entity_poly.entity_id
_entity_poly.type
_entity_poly.pdbx_seq_one_letter_code
_entity_poly.pdbx_strand_id
1 'polypeptide(L)'
;MSFRQSLIICCLLLLAVQANAAAAPCAGVRARPDAWMTGRVDALVRAAHAAYEDDDALEAYQRVLGDIAFTLRQCRLNEDAGFVGRHRQFVEYIEAVSLDQLPGHELGFIVPDRQYFDETRRYVQIPEFLLSQSFLRAVSRDETLEQAKAFLRGLNAQRDEDERLIFFSYISQHLGTPDNDDSFERLLIVVPGDATRGVPEKWVQFGVTDKGARTRIRNVSVVSAVTGADGTYNAYFKDYYRTYRRDGSISIKGRWELGYGDDNCVQCHKSGILPIFPEAGSVSPDEQSSVAAVNDLFQTYGSPRFENYLDTSKFGPGLGSAASESSCAACHQQTGLGSLSWPMDSTLISSYVKGGRMPFGSKLRESERDELYEKLIQDYFNTDAAHPGILKSWLLGKPPEHGSLNHHPPL
;
A
#
# COMPACT_ATOMS: atom_id res chain seq x y z
N MET A 1 62.87 5.84 8.12
CA MET A 1 61.45 5.88 8.57
C MET A 1 60.92 4.47 8.55
N SER A 2 60.39 3.97 9.67
CA SER A 2 59.91 2.59 9.72
C SER A 2 58.59 2.49 8.94
N PHE A 3 58.34 1.34 8.31
CA PHE A 3 57.13 1.05 7.52
C PHE A 3 55.82 1.44 8.23
N ARG A 4 55.82 1.42 9.57
CA ARG A 4 54.69 1.86 10.41
C ARG A 4 54.38 3.37 10.32
N GLN A 5 55.39 4.23 10.21
CA GLN A 5 55.17 5.68 10.08
C GLN A 5 54.56 6.05 8.73
N SER A 6 55.00 5.39 7.64
CA SER A 6 54.41 5.59 6.31
C SER A 6 52.96 5.11 6.23
N LEU A 7 52.62 4.02 6.91
CA LEU A 7 51.24 3.50 6.97
C LEU A 7 50.31 4.44 7.74
N ILE A 8 50.76 5.00 8.86
CA ILE A 8 49.98 5.98 9.63
C ILE A 8 49.74 7.26 8.82
N ILE A 9 50.78 7.78 8.15
CA ILE A 9 50.65 8.99 7.32
C ILE A 9 49.71 8.73 6.14
N CYS A 10 49.79 7.56 5.50
CA CYS A 10 48.89 7.18 4.40
C CYS A 10 47.43 7.07 4.87
N CYS A 11 47.19 6.42 6.03
CA CYS A 11 45.86 6.35 6.63
C CYS A 11 45.30 7.74 6.99
N LEU A 12 46.11 8.63 7.57
CA LEU A 12 45.67 9.99 7.89
C LEU A 12 45.35 10.82 6.65
N LEU A 13 46.12 10.67 5.57
CA LEU A 13 45.84 11.33 4.29
C LEU A 13 44.56 10.81 3.64
N LEU A 14 44.30 9.50 3.68
CA LEU A 14 43.06 8.90 3.18
C LEU A 14 41.84 9.36 3.98
N LEU A 15 41.96 9.46 5.31
CA LEU A 15 40.89 9.99 6.17
C LEU A 15 40.62 11.48 5.90
N ALA A 16 41.65 12.29 5.64
CA ALA A 16 41.49 13.70 5.31
C ALA A 16 40.83 13.93 3.93
N VAL A 17 41.15 13.11 2.93
CA VAL A 17 40.52 13.17 1.60
C VAL A 17 39.03 12.77 1.68
N GLN A 18 38.70 11.75 2.48
CA GLN A 18 37.30 11.34 2.67
C GLN A 18 36.48 12.40 3.44
N ALA A 19 37.07 13.05 4.45
CA ALA A 19 36.40 14.14 5.18
C ALA A 19 36.09 15.36 4.28
N ASN A 20 37.02 15.72 3.38
CA ASN A 20 36.81 16.85 2.45
C ASN A 20 35.78 16.54 1.35
N ALA A 21 35.74 15.30 0.85
CA ALA A 21 34.74 14.88 -0.12
C ALA A 21 33.31 14.92 0.47
N ALA A 22 33.17 14.66 1.77
CA ALA A 22 31.89 14.74 2.49
C ALA A 22 31.46 16.19 2.83
N ALA A 23 32.41 17.12 3.02
CA ALA A 23 32.12 18.49 3.42
C ALA A 23 31.63 19.39 2.28
N ALA A 24 32.16 19.21 1.06
CA ALA A 24 31.81 20.03 -0.10
C ALA A 24 30.32 19.95 -0.51
N PRO A 25 29.67 18.76 -0.51
CA PRO A 25 28.24 18.64 -0.78
C PRO A 25 27.38 19.42 0.22
N CYS A 26 27.64 19.27 1.52
CA CYS A 26 26.80 19.89 2.55
C CYS A 26 26.93 21.41 2.60
N ALA A 27 28.12 21.97 2.36
CA ALA A 27 28.29 23.41 2.23
C ALA A 27 27.46 23.97 1.06
N GLY A 28 27.46 23.27 -0.08
CA GLY A 28 26.65 23.64 -1.25
C GLY A 28 25.15 23.60 -0.99
N VAL A 29 24.66 22.53 -0.33
CA VAL A 29 23.23 22.40 0.03
C VAL A 29 22.82 23.51 1.00
N ARG A 30 23.62 23.79 2.04
CA ARG A 30 23.31 24.83 3.03
C ARG A 30 23.38 26.24 2.46
N ALA A 31 24.24 26.48 1.48
CA ALA A 31 24.33 27.78 0.81
C ALA A 31 23.12 28.08 -0.07
N ARG A 32 22.47 27.05 -0.63
CA ARG A 32 21.32 27.18 -1.54
C ARG A 32 20.26 26.08 -1.29
N PRO A 33 19.63 26.07 -0.09
CA PRO A 33 18.74 24.98 0.31
C PRO A 33 17.52 24.85 -0.61
N ASP A 34 16.90 25.97 -1.00
CA ASP A 34 15.70 25.96 -1.84
C ASP A 34 15.99 25.45 -3.27
N ALA A 35 17.14 25.81 -3.83
CA ALA A 35 17.55 25.36 -5.16
C ALA A 35 17.88 23.86 -5.15
N TRP A 36 18.58 23.38 -4.11
CA TRP A 36 18.81 21.95 -3.92
C TRP A 36 17.49 21.19 -3.77
N MET A 37 16.61 21.67 -2.90
CA MET A 37 15.30 21.05 -2.62
C MET A 37 14.47 20.97 -3.90
N THR A 38 14.33 22.07 -4.65
CA THR A 38 13.60 22.09 -5.93
C THR A 38 14.17 21.07 -6.93
N GLY A 39 15.50 21.02 -7.07
CA GLY A 39 16.15 20.05 -7.96
C GLY A 39 15.95 18.60 -7.53
N ARG A 40 15.89 18.32 -6.22
CA ARG A 40 15.60 16.97 -5.70
C ARG A 40 14.14 16.58 -5.86
N VAL A 41 13.19 17.50 -5.63
CA VAL A 41 11.78 17.26 -5.92
C VAL A 41 11.57 16.94 -7.40
N ASP A 42 12.18 17.71 -8.31
CA ASP A 42 12.06 17.46 -9.74
C ASP A 42 12.62 16.09 -10.16
N ALA A 43 13.78 15.70 -9.60
CA ALA A 43 14.38 14.39 -9.86
C ALA A 43 13.49 13.26 -9.31
N LEU A 44 12.98 13.43 -8.09
CA LEU A 44 12.13 12.46 -7.41
C LEU A 44 10.82 12.25 -8.16
N VAL A 45 10.12 13.32 -8.54
CA VAL A 45 8.83 13.24 -9.24
C VAL A 45 8.99 12.63 -10.63
N ARG A 46 10.07 12.95 -11.36
CA ARG A 46 10.36 12.29 -12.65
C ARG A 46 10.64 10.80 -12.49
N ALA A 47 11.43 10.42 -11.49
CA ALA A 47 11.74 9.02 -11.25
C ALA A 47 10.50 8.24 -10.76
N ALA A 48 9.66 8.87 -9.94
CA ALA A 48 8.38 8.32 -9.51
C ALA A 48 7.42 8.11 -10.69
N HIS A 49 7.33 9.08 -11.60
CA HIS A 49 6.52 8.93 -12.82
C HIS A 49 7.00 7.77 -13.68
N ALA A 50 8.31 7.67 -13.91
CA ALA A 50 8.88 6.56 -14.66
C ALA A 50 8.60 5.21 -13.99
N ALA A 51 8.76 5.12 -12.67
CA ALA A 51 8.47 3.90 -11.89
C ALA A 51 6.96 3.58 -11.83
N TYR A 52 6.10 4.56 -12.03
CA TYR A 52 4.66 4.35 -12.16
C TYR A 52 4.29 3.76 -13.54
N GLU A 53 4.95 4.22 -14.59
CA GLU A 53 4.72 3.74 -15.97
C GLU A 53 5.39 2.39 -16.26
N ASP A 54 6.51 2.09 -15.58
CA ASP A 54 7.37 0.93 -15.84
C ASP A 54 8.01 0.41 -14.54
N ASP A 55 7.69 -0.83 -14.16
CA ASP A 55 8.25 -1.49 -12.98
C ASP A 55 9.79 -1.61 -13.05
N ASP A 56 10.38 -1.70 -14.25
CA ASP A 56 11.84 -1.76 -14.43
C ASP A 56 12.52 -0.42 -14.01
N ALA A 57 11.76 0.67 -13.95
CA ALA A 57 12.26 1.97 -13.48
C ALA A 57 12.23 2.12 -11.95
N LEU A 58 11.68 1.16 -11.20
CA LEU A 58 11.60 1.20 -9.73
C LEU A 58 12.98 1.33 -9.08
N GLU A 59 14.00 0.63 -9.59
CA GLU A 59 15.37 0.73 -9.06
C GLU A 59 15.94 2.15 -9.20
N ALA A 60 15.62 2.84 -10.31
CA ALA A 60 16.06 4.21 -10.53
C ALA A 60 15.38 5.17 -9.54
N TYR A 61 14.09 4.98 -9.27
CA TYR A 61 13.37 5.72 -8.22
C TYR A 61 13.99 5.48 -6.83
N GLN A 62 14.25 4.23 -6.47
CA GLN A 62 14.87 3.87 -5.19
C GLN A 62 16.26 4.49 -5.02
N ARG A 63 17.07 4.53 -6.08
CA ARG A 63 18.38 5.23 -6.07
C ARG A 63 18.23 6.73 -5.81
N VAL A 64 17.31 7.41 -6.50
CA VAL A 64 17.06 8.84 -6.27
C VAL A 64 16.60 9.09 -4.83
N LEU A 65 15.69 8.26 -4.33
CA LEU A 65 15.20 8.36 -2.95
C LEU A 65 16.34 8.15 -1.93
N GLY A 66 17.14 7.09 -2.12
CA GLY A 66 18.27 6.77 -1.27
C GLY A 66 19.33 7.88 -1.22
N ASP A 67 19.65 8.48 -2.36
CA ASP A 67 20.57 9.63 -2.46
C ASP A 67 20.07 10.85 -1.69
N ILE A 68 18.76 11.14 -1.76
CA ILE A 68 18.14 12.24 -1.03
C ILE A 68 18.19 11.95 0.47
N ALA A 69 17.74 10.76 0.91
CA ALA A 69 17.73 10.36 2.31
C ALA A 69 19.14 10.35 2.90
N PHE A 70 20.14 9.86 2.15
CA PHE A 70 21.54 9.91 2.53
C PHE A 70 22.03 11.35 2.71
N THR A 71 21.73 12.25 1.77
CA THR A 71 22.11 13.67 1.86
C THR A 71 21.47 14.37 3.07
N LEU A 72 20.18 14.12 3.33
CA LEU A 72 19.48 14.67 4.50
C LEU A 72 20.18 14.30 5.80
N ARG A 73 20.53 13.01 5.96
CA ARG A 73 21.24 12.51 7.15
C ARG A 73 22.68 13.03 7.22
N GLN A 74 23.45 12.90 6.15
CA GLN A 74 24.87 13.30 6.12
C GLN A 74 25.05 14.79 6.44
N CYS A 75 24.16 15.63 5.92
CA CYS A 75 24.21 17.08 6.13
C CYS A 75 23.42 17.56 7.36
N ARG A 76 22.82 16.62 8.12
CA ARG A 76 21.96 16.88 9.30
C ARG A 76 20.83 17.87 9.01
N LEU A 77 20.23 17.77 7.83
CA LEU A 77 19.15 18.67 7.38
C LEU A 77 17.81 18.32 8.04
N ASN A 78 17.60 17.06 8.42
CA ASN A 78 16.45 16.61 9.20
C ASN A 78 16.51 17.06 10.68
N GLU A 79 17.68 17.47 11.15
CA GLU A 79 17.87 18.03 12.50
C GLU A 79 17.91 19.57 12.50
N ASP A 80 17.99 20.20 11.34
CA ASP A 80 17.96 21.66 11.18
C ASP A 80 16.51 22.15 11.20
N ALA A 81 16.07 22.69 12.34
CA ALA A 81 14.71 23.20 12.52
C ALA A 81 14.31 24.27 11.49
N GLY A 82 15.25 25.06 10.99
CA GLY A 82 15.00 26.07 9.96
C GLY A 82 14.76 25.43 8.59
N PHE A 83 15.51 24.39 8.25
CA PHE A 83 15.30 23.61 7.02
C PHE A 83 13.99 22.82 7.07
N VAL A 84 13.78 22.07 8.15
CA VAL A 84 12.54 21.27 8.37
C VAL A 84 11.31 22.17 8.38
N GLY A 85 11.37 23.31 9.07
CA GLY A 85 10.24 24.25 9.10
C GLY A 85 9.84 24.80 7.73
N ARG A 86 10.80 24.97 6.81
CA ARG A 86 10.53 25.46 5.44
C ARG A 86 10.14 24.35 4.46
N HIS A 87 10.63 23.13 4.66
CA HIS A 87 10.47 22.01 3.71
C HIS A 87 9.88 20.78 4.38
N ARG A 88 8.92 21.00 5.30
CA ARG A 88 8.39 19.96 6.17
C ARG A 88 7.84 18.77 5.39
N GLN A 89 6.99 19.01 4.39
CA GLN A 89 6.37 17.98 3.56
C GLN A 89 7.43 17.13 2.86
N PHE A 90 8.44 17.77 2.28
CA PHE A 90 9.55 17.07 1.63
C PHE A 90 10.33 16.18 2.62
N VAL A 91 10.71 16.71 3.78
CA VAL A 91 11.48 15.94 4.78
C VAL A 91 10.66 14.76 5.31
N GLU A 92 9.42 15.02 5.75
CA GLU A 92 8.54 13.98 6.29
C GLU A 92 8.21 12.90 5.26
N TYR A 93 8.01 13.30 3.99
CA TYR A 93 7.83 12.35 2.88
C TYR A 93 9.04 11.46 2.70
N ILE A 94 10.24 12.04 2.54
CA ILE A 94 11.47 11.27 2.31
C ILE A 94 11.73 10.32 3.48
N GLU A 95 11.53 10.76 4.72
CA GLU A 95 11.65 9.90 5.89
C GLU A 95 10.67 8.74 5.84
N ALA A 96 9.39 8.99 5.54
CA ALA A 96 8.36 7.96 5.49
C ALA A 96 8.59 6.94 4.36
N VAL A 97 8.84 7.39 3.13
CA VAL A 97 9.01 6.48 1.98
C VAL A 97 10.36 5.77 1.96
N SER A 98 11.34 6.19 2.78
CA SER A 98 12.63 5.50 2.87
C SER A 98 12.67 4.43 3.96
N LEU A 99 11.58 4.23 4.72
CA LEU A 99 11.53 3.25 5.81
C LEU A 99 11.76 1.83 5.29
N ASP A 100 11.20 1.48 4.14
CA ASP A 100 11.35 0.16 3.51
C ASP A 100 12.77 -0.16 3.03
N GLN A 101 13.66 0.83 3.00
CA GLN A 101 15.08 0.65 2.72
C GLN A 101 15.90 0.30 3.99
N LEU A 102 15.29 0.36 5.17
CA LEU A 102 15.96 0.02 6.43
C LEU A 102 15.87 -1.49 6.69
N PRO A 103 16.92 -2.11 7.26
CA PRO A 103 16.89 -3.52 7.60
C PRO A 103 15.72 -3.88 8.53
N GLY A 104 14.84 -4.78 8.06
CA GLY A 104 13.69 -5.28 8.82
C GLY A 104 12.52 -4.31 8.92
N HIS A 105 12.36 -3.40 7.95
CA HIS A 105 11.23 -2.48 7.82
C HIS A 105 10.51 -2.65 6.49
N GLU A 106 10.42 -3.88 5.97
CA GLU A 106 9.86 -4.17 4.65
C GLU A 106 8.40 -3.71 4.51
N LEU A 107 7.66 -3.60 5.63
CA LEU A 107 6.31 -3.05 5.68
C LEU A 107 6.23 -1.52 5.52
N GLY A 108 7.36 -0.81 5.52
CA GLY A 108 7.41 0.65 5.49
C GLY A 108 6.93 1.32 6.78
N PHE A 109 6.90 0.59 7.90
CA PHE A 109 6.48 1.09 9.21
C PHE A 109 7.63 1.72 10.00
N ILE A 110 7.29 2.60 10.95
CA ILE A 110 8.29 3.28 11.79
C ILE A 110 8.97 2.33 12.80
N VAL A 111 8.43 1.12 12.98
CA VAL A 111 9.01 0.04 13.78
C VAL A 111 9.41 -1.13 12.88
N PRO A 112 10.38 -1.97 13.29
CA PRO A 112 10.72 -3.17 12.52
C PRO A 112 9.55 -4.15 12.40
N ASP A 113 9.46 -4.89 11.29
CA ASP A 113 8.37 -5.82 10.97
C ASP A 113 8.18 -6.87 12.08
N ARG A 114 9.29 -7.34 12.66
CA ARG A 114 9.26 -8.26 13.81
C ARG A 114 8.48 -7.67 14.99
N GLN A 115 8.77 -6.42 15.34
CA GLN A 115 8.10 -5.74 16.45
C GLN A 115 6.62 -5.59 16.14
N TYR A 116 6.28 -5.15 14.92
CA TYR A 116 4.89 -5.07 14.47
C TYR A 116 4.15 -6.41 14.63
N PHE A 117 4.72 -7.52 14.14
CA PHE A 117 4.06 -8.83 14.25
C PHE A 117 3.97 -9.37 15.67
N ASP A 118 4.96 -9.10 16.53
CA ASP A 118 4.92 -9.49 17.93
C ASP A 118 3.80 -8.74 18.68
N GLU A 119 3.66 -7.43 18.44
CA GLU A 119 2.65 -6.57 19.08
C GLU A 119 1.22 -6.84 18.57
N THR A 120 1.08 -7.11 17.26
CA THR A 120 -0.22 -7.23 16.58
C THR A 120 -0.69 -8.67 16.43
N ARG A 121 0.09 -9.64 16.92
CA ARG A 121 -0.12 -11.09 16.75
C ARG A 121 -1.55 -11.54 17.04
N ARG A 122 -2.20 -10.98 18.05
CA ARG A 122 -3.56 -11.37 18.45
C ARG A 122 -4.64 -10.89 17.47
N TYR A 123 -4.38 -9.82 16.73
CA TYR A 123 -5.31 -9.28 15.75
C TYR A 123 -5.21 -10.06 14.45
N VAL A 124 -3.99 -10.32 13.97
CA VAL A 124 -3.77 -10.86 12.62
C VAL A 124 -3.72 -12.39 12.54
N GLN A 125 -4.05 -13.10 13.63
CA GLN A 125 -4.11 -14.57 13.64
C GLN A 125 -5.30 -15.11 12.84
N ILE A 126 -5.04 -16.15 12.05
CA ILE A 126 -6.09 -16.92 11.35
C ILE A 126 -6.94 -17.66 12.40
N PRO A 127 -8.28 -17.50 12.40
CA PRO A 127 -9.16 -18.26 13.28
C PRO A 127 -8.95 -19.77 13.17
N GLU A 128 -8.91 -20.46 14.32
CA GLU A 128 -8.54 -21.88 14.40
C GLU A 128 -9.42 -22.80 13.54
N PHE A 129 -10.71 -22.50 13.41
CA PHE A 129 -11.63 -23.28 12.58
C PHE A 129 -11.27 -23.25 11.08
N LEU A 130 -10.56 -22.20 10.62
CA LEU A 130 -10.03 -22.08 9.26
C LEU A 130 -8.68 -22.80 9.08
N LEU A 131 -8.10 -23.37 10.15
CA LEU A 131 -6.86 -24.13 10.10
C LEU A 131 -7.08 -25.65 10.06
N SER A 132 -8.35 -26.10 10.04
CA SER A 132 -8.67 -27.52 9.92
C SER A 132 -8.19 -28.07 8.57
N GLN A 133 -7.63 -29.29 8.58
CA GLN A 133 -7.08 -29.89 7.35
C GLN A 133 -8.13 -30.12 6.26
N SER A 134 -9.37 -30.42 6.64
CA SER A 134 -10.49 -30.55 5.71
C SER A 134 -10.76 -29.24 4.98
N PHE A 135 -10.86 -28.13 5.72
CA PHE A 135 -11.07 -26.82 5.14
C PHE A 135 -9.88 -26.38 4.28
N LEU A 136 -8.66 -26.50 4.79
CA LEU A 136 -7.45 -26.09 4.07
C LEU A 136 -7.29 -26.83 2.74
N ARG A 137 -7.62 -28.12 2.69
CA ARG A 137 -7.61 -28.89 1.43
C ARG A 137 -8.70 -28.40 0.48
N ALA A 138 -9.91 -28.17 0.99
CA ALA A 138 -11.04 -27.73 0.18
C ALA A 138 -10.84 -26.34 -0.43
N VAL A 139 -10.28 -25.39 0.32
CA VAL A 139 -10.05 -24.01 -0.16
C VAL A 139 -8.82 -23.88 -1.08
N SER A 140 -8.02 -24.94 -1.25
CA SER A 140 -6.77 -24.83 -2.02
C SER A 140 -6.97 -24.78 -3.54
N ARG A 141 -8.15 -25.13 -4.05
CA ARG A 141 -8.44 -25.30 -5.49
C ARG A 141 -9.87 -24.95 -5.83
N ASP A 142 -10.07 -24.43 -7.05
CA ASP A 142 -11.40 -24.17 -7.64
C ASP A 142 -12.31 -25.41 -7.53
N GLU A 143 -11.81 -26.59 -7.90
CA GLU A 143 -12.64 -27.79 -7.98
C GLU A 143 -13.22 -28.26 -6.64
N THR A 144 -12.64 -27.81 -5.53
CA THR A 144 -13.09 -28.14 -4.17
C THR A 144 -13.63 -26.94 -3.41
N LEU A 145 -13.74 -25.77 -4.06
CA LEU A 145 -14.12 -24.52 -3.41
C LEU A 145 -15.53 -24.56 -2.82
N GLU A 146 -16.48 -25.20 -3.51
CA GLU A 146 -17.84 -25.40 -2.98
C GLU A 146 -17.85 -26.27 -1.71
N GLN A 147 -16.89 -27.17 -1.53
CA GLN A 147 -16.77 -27.94 -0.28
C GLN A 147 -16.29 -27.04 0.87
N ALA A 148 -15.39 -26.09 0.60
CA ALA A 148 -14.96 -25.09 1.58
C ALA A 148 -16.13 -24.19 1.98
N LYS A 149 -16.92 -23.72 1.01
CA LYS A 149 -18.14 -22.93 1.27
C LYS A 149 -19.19 -23.72 2.04
N ALA A 150 -19.41 -25.00 1.70
CA ALA A 150 -20.32 -25.87 2.45
C ALA A 150 -19.88 -26.04 3.92
N PHE A 151 -18.57 -26.15 4.18
CA PHE A 151 -18.02 -26.14 5.54
C PHE A 151 -18.38 -24.84 6.27
N LEU A 152 -18.22 -23.67 5.64
CA LEU A 152 -18.57 -22.37 6.24
C LEU A 152 -20.08 -22.21 6.47
N ARG A 153 -20.92 -22.66 5.53
CA ARG A 153 -22.39 -22.73 5.71
C ARG A 153 -22.76 -23.60 6.93
N GLY A 154 -22.06 -24.73 7.10
CA GLY A 154 -22.23 -25.61 8.26
C GLY A 154 -21.87 -24.93 9.59
N LEU A 155 -20.83 -24.09 9.61
CA LEU A 155 -20.49 -23.26 10.78
C LEU A 155 -21.57 -22.22 11.05
N ASN A 156 -22.04 -21.49 10.03
CA ASN A 156 -23.08 -20.47 10.18
C ASN A 156 -24.42 -21.03 10.68
N ALA A 157 -24.74 -22.29 10.37
CA ALA A 157 -25.94 -22.95 10.88
C ALA A 157 -25.94 -23.17 12.41
N GLN A 158 -24.76 -23.11 13.04
CA GLN A 158 -24.57 -23.32 14.48
C GLN A 158 -24.33 -22.01 15.24
N ARG A 159 -24.31 -20.87 14.55
CA ARG A 159 -24.00 -19.56 15.12
C ARG A 159 -25.23 -18.68 15.19
N ASP A 160 -25.22 -17.80 16.19
CA ASP A 160 -26.16 -16.70 16.29
C ASP A 160 -25.98 -15.74 15.09
N GLU A 161 -27.01 -14.95 14.78
CA GLU A 161 -27.08 -14.17 13.55
C GLU A 161 -25.93 -13.14 13.43
N ASP A 162 -25.54 -12.52 14.53
CA ASP A 162 -24.44 -11.56 14.66
C ASP A 162 -23.05 -12.20 14.67
N GLU A 163 -22.96 -13.52 14.87
CA GLU A 163 -21.71 -14.30 14.83
C GLU A 163 -21.47 -15.01 13.48
N ARG A 164 -22.43 -14.89 12.54
CA ARG A 164 -22.34 -15.53 11.22
C ARG A 164 -21.24 -14.92 10.36
N LEU A 165 -20.51 -15.80 9.69
CA LEU A 165 -19.53 -15.43 8.67
C LEU A 165 -20.22 -14.86 7.44
N ILE A 166 -19.62 -13.84 6.84
CA ILE A 166 -19.93 -13.44 5.45
C ILE A 166 -18.81 -13.99 4.57
N PHE A 167 -19.13 -14.73 3.52
CA PHE A 167 -18.11 -15.29 2.63
C PHE A 167 -18.63 -15.42 1.20
N PHE A 168 -17.71 -15.30 0.24
CA PHE A 168 -17.97 -15.49 -1.19
C PHE A 168 -16.65 -15.74 -1.91
N SER A 169 -16.72 -16.41 -3.06
CA SER A 169 -15.57 -16.52 -3.96
C SER A 169 -15.66 -15.51 -5.09
N TYR A 170 -14.53 -15.00 -5.54
CA TYR A 170 -14.49 -14.07 -6.65
C TYR A 170 -13.15 -14.10 -7.37
N ILE A 171 -13.10 -13.51 -8.57
CA ILE A 171 -11.86 -13.23 -9.28
C ILE A 171 -11.50 -11.77 -9.04
N SER A 172 -10.32 -11.52 -8.48
CA SER A 172 -9.75 -10.18 -8.30
C SER A 172 -9.51 -9.53 -9.67
N GLN A 173 -9.93 -8.28 -9.83
CA GLN A 173 -9.72 -7.54 -11.08
C GLN A 173 -8.29 -6.99 -11.23
N HIS A 174 -7.57 -6.84 -10.12
CA HIS A 174 -6.46 -5.87 -10.05
C HIS A 174 -5.16 -6.52 -9.65
N LEU A 175 -5.19 -7.30 -8.57
CA LEU A 175 -3.99 -7.81 -7.95
C LEU A 175 -4.03 -9.33 -7.91
N GLY A 176 -2.92 -9.91 -8.38
CA GLY A 176 -2.57 -11.30 -8.16
C GLY A 176 -2.34 -11.61 -6.69
N THR A 177 -1.86 -12.81 -6.40
CA THR A 177 -1.41 -13.15 -5.04
C THR A 177 0.06 -12.81 -4.88
N PRO A 178 0.54 -12.47 -3.67
CA PRO A 178 1.96 -12.25 -3.42
C PRO A 178 2.90 -13.42 -3.81
N ASP A 179 2.38 -14.63 -4.03
CA ASP A 179 3.16 -15.77 -4.50
C ASP A 179 2.94 -16.13 -5.98
N ASN A 180 2.02 -15.45 -6.67
CA ASN A 180 1.71 -15.63 -8.08
C ASN A 180 0.86 -14.45 -8.60
N ASP A 181 1.46 -13.59 -9.42
CA ASP A 181 0.82 -12.41 -10.01
C ASP A 181 -0.31 -12.78 -10.99
N ASP A 182 -0.26 -13.98 -11.57
CA ASP A 182 -1.26 -14.47 -12.54
C ASP A 182 -2.46 -15.18 -11.87
N SER A 183 -2.51 -15.22 -10.54
CA SER A 183 -3.60 -15.89 -9.83
C SER A 183 -4.56 -14.90 -9.20
N PHE A 184 -5.82 -14.96 -9.61
CA PHE A 184 -6.82 -13.95 -9.28
C PHE A 184 -8.00 -14.51 -8.48
N GLU A 185 -8.20 -15.82 -8.47
CA GLU A 185 -9.29 -16.43 -7.70
C GLU A 185 -9.05 -16.35 -6.18
N ARG A 186 -10.08 -15.94 -5.45
CA ARG A 186 -10.06 -15.75 -3.99
C ARG A 186 -11.30 -16.34 -3.33
N LEU A 187 -11.15 -16.81 -2.10
CA LEU A 187 -12.24 -16.94 -1.13
C LEU A 187 -12.05 -15.91 -0.02
N LEU A 188 -12.95 -14.93 0.07
CA LEU A 188 -12.98 -13.98 1.19
C LEU A 188 -13.93 -14.49 2.28
N ILE A 189 -13.51 -14.37 3.53
CA ILE A 189 -14.29 -14.71 4.72
C ILE A 189 -14.16 -13.57 5.72
N VAL A 190 -15.26 -12.85 5.93
CA VAL A 190 -15.38 -11.86 7.00
C VAL A 190 -15.90 -12.57 8.25
N VAL A 191 -15.09 -12.51 9.30
CA VAL A 191 -15.33 -13.10 10.61
C VAL A 191 -15.72 -11.97 11.55
N PRO A 192 -16.98 -11.92 12.02
CA PRO A 192 -17.43 -10.87 12.92
C PRO A 192 -16.53 -10.72 14.15
N GLY A 193 -16.30 -9.48 14.55
CA GLY A 193 -15.63 -9.14 15.80
C GLY A 193 -16.58 -9.19 16.99
N ASP A 194 -16.01 -9.04 18.18
CA ASP A 194 -16.75 -8.77 19.41
C ASP A 194 -15.99 -7.71 20.21
N ALA A 195 -16.44 -6.46 20.09
CA ALA A 195 -15.86 -5.33 20.78
C ALA A 195 -15.93 -5.46 22.32
N THR A 196 -16.94 -6.14 22.87
CA THR A 196 -17.09 -6.36 24.31
C THR A 196 -16.04 -7.32 24.86
N ARG A 197 -15.57 -8.26 24.03
CA ARG A 197 -14.49 -9.20 24.32
C ARG A 197 -13.12 -8.73 23.80
N GLY A 198 -13.05 -7.56 23.15
CA GLY A 198 -11.83 -7.07 22.52
C GLY A 198 -11.34 -7.95 21.36
N VAL A 199 -12.26 -8.67 20.70
CA VAL A 199 -11.97 -9.48 19.52
C VAL A 199 -12.24 -8.63 18.27
N PRO A 200 -11.24 -8.37 17.42
CA PRO A 200 -11.49 -7.61 16.20
C PRO A 200 -12.23 -8.45 15.17
N GLU A 201 -12.94 -7.75 14.30
CA GLU A 201 -13.39 -8.31 13.04
C GLU A 201 -12.18 -8.65 12.16
N LYS A 202 -12.26 -9.76 11.43
CA LYS A 202 -11.18 -10.21 10.54
C LYS A 202 -11.68 -10.50 9.14
N TRP A 203 -10.92 -10.04 8.15
CA TRP A 203 -11.06 -10.34 6.75
C TRP A 203 -9.97 -11.35 6.41
N VAL A 204 -10.37 -12.61 6.23
CA VAL A 204 -9.45 -13.70 5.90
C VAL A 204 -9.65 -14.07 4.44
N GLN A 205 -8.63 -13.83 3.63
CA GLN A 205 -8.65 -14.09 2.20
C GLN A 205 -7.71 -15.23 1.86
N PHE A 206 -8.24 -16.29 1.25
CA PHE A 206 -7.44 -17.38 0.71
C PHE A 206 -7.27 -17.20 -0.80
N GLY A 207 -6.04 -17.25 -1.29
CA GLY A 207 -5.79 -17.48 -2.72
C GLY A 207 -6.27 -18.88 -3.12
N VAL A 208 -6.99 -19.00 -4.23
CA VAL A 208 -7.46 -20.30 -4.74
C VAL A 208 -6.66 -20.62 -5.99
N THR A 209 -6.21 -21.88 -6.12
CA THR A 209 -5.54 -22.29 -7.35
C THR A 209 -6.55 -22.30 -8.48
N ASP A 210 -6.31 -21.45 -9.49
CA ASP A 210 -7.19 -21.31 -10.64
C ASP A 210 -7.37 -22.65 -11.36
N LYS A 211 -8.54 -22.83 -11.97
CA LYS A 211 -8.90 -24.07 -12.65
C LYS A 211 -7.85 -24.51 -13.68
N GLY A 212 -7.33 -25.72 -13.50
CA GLY A 212 -6.32 -26.30 -14.40
C GLY A 212 -4.89 -25.76 -14.23
N ALA A 213 -4.67 -24.78 -13.35
CA ALA A 213 -3.34 -24.29 -13.03
C ALA A 213 -2.52 -25.38 -12.31
N ARG A 214 -1.24 -25.48 -12.67
CA ARG A 214 -0.31 -26.48 -12.09
C ARG A 214 0.34 -25.97 -10.81
N THR A 215 0.63 -24.67 -10.76
CA THR A 215 1.26 -24.02 -9.62
C THR A 215 0.21 -23.80 -8.53
N ARG A 216 0.48 -24.30 -7.32
CA ARG A 216 -0.45 -24.11 -6.20
C ARG A 216 -0.24 -22.75 -5.59
N ILE A 217 -1.36 -22.08 -5.34
CA ILE A 217 -1.37 -20.82 -4.59
C ILE A 217 -1.19 -21.09 -3.12
N ARG A 218 -0.40 -20.25 -2.46
CA ARG A 218 0.01 -20.40 -1.06
C ARG A 218 -0.54 -19.28 -0.20
N ASN A 219 -0.72 -18.09 -0.75
CA ASN A 219 -1.15 -16.91 -0.01
C ASN A 219 -2.45 -17.13 0.77
N VAL A 220 -2.43 -16.62 1.99
CA VAL A 220 -3.58 -16.36 2.85
C VAL A 220 -3.32 -15.00 3.51
N SER A 221 -4.17 -14.03 3.30
CA SER A 221 -4.06 -12.69 3.89
C SER A 221 -5.07 -12.52 5.01
N VAL A 222 -4.65 -11.97 6.13
CA VAL A 222 -5.54 -11.57 7.24
C VAL A 222 -5.45 -10.07 7.39
N VAL A 223 -6.58 -9.38 7.32
CA VAL A 223 -6.70 -7.98 7.73
C VAL A 223 -7.70 -7.91 8.87
N SER A 224 -7.47 -7.06 9.86
CA SER A 224 -8.34 -6.87 11.01
C SER A 224 -8.73 -5.41 11.17
N ALA A 225 -10.00 -5.17 11.47
CA ALA A 225 -10.52 -3.86 11.84
C ALA A 225 -10.69 -3.81 13.37
N VAL A 226 -9.92 -2.96 14.04
CA VAL A 226 -10.03 -2.73 15.48
C VAL A 226 -10.64 -1.35 15.71
N THR A 227 -11.84 -1.31 16.28
CA THR A 227 -12.50 -0.06 16.68
C THR A 227 -11.75 0.58 17.86
N GLY A 228 -11.31 1.82 17.67
CA GLY A 228 -10.75 2.68 18.71
C GLY A 228 -11.84 3.30 19.59
N ALA A 229 -11.42 3.83 20.74
CA ALA A 229 -12.35 4.49 21.68
C ALA A 229 -13.03 5.75 21.11
N ASP A 230 -12.45 6.35 20.07
CA ASP A 230 -12.97 7.51 19.33
C ASP A 230 -13.89 7.12 18.16
N GLY A 231 -14.21 5.83 18.01
CA GLY A 231 -15.04 5.31 16.92
C GLY A 231 -14.31 5.17 15.59
N THR A 232 -13.00 5.45 15.54
CA THR A 232 -12.18 5.19 14.34
C THR A 232 -11.71 3.75 14.29
N TYR A 233 -11.17 3.32 13.15
CA TYR A 233 -10.69 1.95 12.97
C TYR A 233 -9.20 1.92 12.68
N ASN A 234 -8.51 1.04 13.40
CA ASN A 234 -7.13 0.68 13.13
C ASN A 234 -7.10 -0.63 12.34
N ALA A 235 -6.39 -0.62 11.22
CA ALA A 235 -6.16 -1.77 10.37
C ALA A 235 -4.85 -2.47 10.77
N TYR A 236 -4.91 -3.78 10.93
CA TYR A 236 -3.75 -4.64 11.14
C TYR A 236 -3.76 -5.76 10.12
N PHE A 237 -2.62 -6.14 9.57
CA PHE A 237 -2.59 -7.16 8.55
C PHE A 237 -1.39 -8.10 8.69
N LYS A 238 -1.52 -9.28 8.10
CA LYS A 238 -0.42 -10.23 7.94
C LYS A 238 -0.70 -11.18 6.80
N ASP A 239 0.33 -11.42 5.98
CA ASP A 239 0.34 -12.45 4.98
C ASP A 239 0.93 -13.75 5.51
N TYR A 240 0.32 -14.85 5.08
CA TYR A 240 0.70 -16.20 5.41
C TYR A 240 0.85 -17.03 4.14
N TYR A 241 1.72 -18.04 4.21
CA TYR A 241 1.83 -19.06 3.18
C TYR A 241 1.43 -20.43 3.70
N ARG A 242 0.60 -21.10 2.89
CA ARG A 242 0.40 -22.54 2.96
C ARG A 242 1.67 -23.26 2.48
N THR A 243 2.04 -24.30 3.21
CA THR A 243 3.08 -25.25 2.86
C THR A 243 2.45 -26.62 2.68
N TYR A 244 2.46 -27.11 1.45
CA TYR A 244 1.88 -28.40 1.07
C TYR A 244 2.89 -29.52 1.33
N ARG A 245 2.55 -30.45 2.21
CA ARG A 245 3.41 -31.59 2.56
C ARG A 245 3.08 -32.82 1.70
N ARG A 246 4.03 -33.77 1.65
CA ARG A 246 3.89 -35.02 0.87
C ARG A 246 2.78 -35.94 1.38
N ASP A 247 2.45 -35.88 2.67
CA ASP A 247 1.35 -36.61 3.29
C ASP A 247 -0.03 -35.96 3.06
N GLY A 248 -0.08 -34.88 2.26
CA GLY A 248 -1.29 -34.12 1.99
C GLY A 248 -1.72 -33.21 3.13
N SER A 249 -0.94 -33.09 4.21
CA SER A 249 -1.17 -32.06 5.22
C SER A 249 -0.74 -30.68 4.70
N ILE A 250 -1.42 -29.64 5.20
CA ILE A 250 -1.15 -28.25 4.87
C ILE A 250 -0.84 -27.53 6.19
N SER A 251 0.36 -26.95 6.29
CA SER A 251 0.74 -26.08 7.40
C SER A 251 0.75 -24.63 6.96
N ILE A 252 0.30 -23.71 7.80
CA ILE A 252 0.34 -22.27 7.53
C ILE A 252 1.35 -21.59 8.46
N LYS A 253 2.17 -20.70 7.91
CA LYS A 253 3.08 -19.81 8.65
C LYS A 253 3.09 -18.45 7.99
N GLY A 254 3.40 -17.40 8.76
CA GLY A 254 3.54 -16.06 8.19
C GLY A 254 4.67 -16.03 7.15
N ARG A 255 4.51 -15.18 6.14
CA ARG A 255 5.44 -15.06 5.02
C ARG A 255 6.82 -14.59 5.51
N TRP A 256 6.84 -13.59 6.38
CA TRP A 256 8.02 -13.13 7.11
C TRP A 256 8.76 -14.25 7.85
N GLU A 257 8.07 -15.06 8.66
CA GLU A 257 8.67 -16.16 9.43
C GLU A 257 9.27 -17.26 8.55
N LEU A 258 8.88 -17.30 7.27
CA LEU A 258 9.40 -18.23 6.28
C LEU A 258 10.58 -17.65 5.48
N GLY A 259 10.96 -16.38 5.71
CA GLY A 259 12.07 -15.71 5.04
C GLY A 259 11.76 -15.24 3.61
N TYR A 260 10.47 -15.10 3.26
CA TYR A 260 10.04 -14.51 1.99
C TYR A 260 9.83 -12.99 2.06
N GLY A 261 10.14 -12.40 3.20
CA GLY A 261 9.84 -11.00 3.51
C GLY A 261 8.35 -10.70 3.60
N ASP A 262 7.99 -9.43 3.58
CA ASP A 262 6.63 -8.96 3.36
C ASP A 262 6.60 -7.86 2.29
N ASP A 263 5.43 -7.63 1.71
CA ASP A 263 5.24 -6.49 0.80
C ASP A 263 4.85 -5.26 1.60
N ASN A 264 5.34 -4.12 1.16
CA ASN A 264 4.93 -2.84 1.70
C ASN A 264 3.48 -2.55 1.28
N CYS A 265 2.52 -2.97 2.11
CA CYS A 265 1.10 -2.77 1.80
C CYS A 265 0.72 -1.29 1.62
N VAL A 266 1.54 -0.35 2.10
CA VAL A 266 1.30 1.09 1.92
C VAL A 266 1.62 1.56 0.51
N GLN A 267 2.38 0.78 -0.27
CA GLN A 267 2.62 1.05 -1.69
C GLN A 267 1.36 0.78 -2.54
N CYS A 268 0.57 -0.24 -2.18
CA CYS A 268 -0.64 -0.57 -2.92
C CYS A 268 -1.89 0.05 -2.29
N HIS A 269 -2.06 -0.05 -0.96
CA HIS A 269 -3.32 0.25 -0.27
C HIS A 269 -3.08 0.98 1.07
N LYS A 270 -3.05 2.32 1.02
CA LYS A 270 -2.95 3.21 2.19
C LYS A 270 -4.20 3.22 3.07
N SER A 271 -5.20 2.43 2.69
CA SER A 271 -6.52 2.37 3.30
C SER A 271 -6.77 1.16 4.19
N GLY A 272 -5.80 0.25 4.32
CA GLY A 272 -5.88 -0.92 5.21
C GLY A 272 -6.87 -1.98 4.72
N ILE A 273 -8.17 -1.67 4.72
CA ILE A 273 -9.24 -2.45 4.10
C ILE A 273 -9.73 -1.67 2.87
N LEU A 274 -10.12 -2.37 1.81
CA LEU A 274 -10.67 -1.77 0.61
C LEU A 274 -12.02 -2.42 0.26
N PRO A 275 -12.89 -1.72 -0.48
CA PRO A 275 -14.06 -2.36 -1.04
C PRO A 275 -13.63 -3.43 -2.05
N ILE A 276 -14.44 -4.47 -2.14
CA ILE A 276 -14.21 -5.59 -3.04
C ILE A 276 -14.93 -5.31 -4.35
N PHE A 277 -14.17 -5.32 -5.44
CA PHE A 277 -14.66 -5.17 -6.81
C PHE A 277 -14.33 -6.43 -7.63
N PRO A 278 -15.17 -7.47 -7.56
CA PRO A 278 -14.99 -8.68 -8.35
C PRO A 278 -15.00 -8.44 -9.85
N GLU A 279 -14.26 -9.25 -10.62
CA GLU A 279 -14.43 -9.33 -12.07
C GLU A 279 -15.90 -9.61 -12.40
N ALA A 280 -16.43 -8.91 -13.41
CA ALA A 280 -17.84 -9.02 -13.76
C ALA A 280 -18.22 -10.48 -14.09
N GLY A 281 -19.19 -11.02 -13.36
CA GLY A 281 -19.65 -12.40 -13.53
C GLY A 281 -18.84 -13.46 -12.77
N SER A 282 -17.77 -13.08 -12.06
CA SER A 282 -16.97 -14.03 -11.25
C SER A 282 -17.64 -14.45 -9.94
N VAL A 283 -18.61 -13.68 -9.45
CA VAL A 283 -19.38 -13.98 -8.24
C VAL A 283 -20.71 -14.63 -8.62
N SER A 284 -21.03 -15.75 -7.97
CA SER A 284 -22.29 -16.44 -8.22
C SER A 284 -23.50 -15.59 -7.79
N PRO A 285 -24.67 -15.75 -8.42
CA PRO A 285 -25.85 -14.93 -8.11
C PRO A 285 -26.27 -14.96 -6.64
N ASP A 286 -26.10 -16.10 -5.94
CA ASP A 286 -26.41 -16.26 -4.52
C ASP A 286 -25.41 -15.59 -3.57
N GLU A 287 -24.24 -15.21 -4.07
CA GLU A 287 -23.17 -14.55 -3.30
C GLU A 287 -23.15 -13.02 -3.47
N GLN A 288 -23.91 -12.46 -4.42
CA GLN A 288 -23.95 -11.02 -4.69
C GLN A 288 -24.37 -10.18 -3.47
N SER A 289 -25.30 -10.68 -2.66
CA SER A 289 -25.71 -10.02 -1.41
C SER A 289 -24.59 -10.01 -0.37
N SER A 290 -23.72 -11.03 -0.37
CA SER A 290 -22.56 -11.08 0.52
C SER A 290 -21.50 -10.05 0.12
N VAL A 291 -21.27 -9.86 -1.18
CA VAL A 291 -20.39 -8.80 -1.70
C VAL A 291 -20.92 -7.42 -1.29
N ALA A 292 -22.22 -7.18 -1.48
CA ALA A 292 -22.85 -5.93 -1.07
C ALA A 292 -22.71 -5.69 0.44
N ALA A 293 -23.01 -6.69 1.27
CA ALA A 293 -22.89 -6.60 2.72
C ALA A 293 -21.46 -6.29 3.18
N VAL A 294 -20.44 -6.90 2.56
CA VAL A 294 -19.03 -6.61 2.86
C VAL A 294 -18.65 -5.18 2.45
N ASN A 295 -19.13 -4.70 1.30
CA ASN A 295 -18.86 -3.33 0.85
C ASN A 295 -19.62 -2.28 1.67
N ASP A 296 -20.82 -2.60 2.17
CA ASP A 296 -21.57 -1.75 3.10
C ASP A 296 -20.86 -1.67 4.45
N LEU A 297 -20.38 -2.82 4.95
CA LEU A 297 -19.60 -2.91 6.17
C LEU A 297 -18.29 -2.10 6.07
N PHE A 298 -17.59 -2.19 4.95
CA PHE A 298 -16.39 -1.39 4.69
C PHE A 298 -16.63 0.12 4.83
N GLN A 299 -17.77 0.63 4.34
CA GLN A 299 -18.10 2.05 4.45
C GLN A 299 -18.21 2.52 5.91
N THR A 300 -18.42 1.60 6.87
CA THR A 300 -18.50 1.94 8.29
C THR A 300 -17.15 2.18 8.96
N TYR A 301 -16.03 1.82 8.31
CA TYR A 301 -14.68 1.94 8.89
C TYR A 301 -14.11 3.35 8.89
N GLY A 302 -14.72 4.26 8.14
CA GLY A 302 -14.25 5.64 8.04
C GLY A 302 -12.84 5.72 7.46
N SER A 303 -12.09 6.75 7.87
CA SER A 303 -10.70 6.91 7.41
C SER A 303 -9.78 5.91 8.11
N PRO A 304 -9.07 5.09 7.34
CA PRO A 304 -8.22 4.05 7.88
C PRO A 304 -7.00 4.61 8.57
N ARG A 305 -6.59 3.92 9.64
CA ARG A 305 -5.42 4.23 10.45
C ARG A 305 -4.60 2.96 10.63
N PHE A 306 -3.29 3.11 10.72
CA PHE A 306 -2.39 2.01 11.10
C PHE A 306 -1.81 2.32 12.49
N GLU A 307 -2.67 2.77 13.39
CA GLU A 307 -2.31 3.22 14.73
C GLU A 307 -1.10 4.18 14.71
N ASN A 308 -0.02 3.83 15.40
CA ASN A 308 1.24 4.55 15.46
C ASN A 308 2.31 3.95 14.53
N TYR A 309 2.00 2.94 13.73
CA TYR A 309 2.98 2.26 12.86
C TYR A 309 3.23 3.02 11.56
N LEU A 310 2.22 3.74 11.07
CA LEU A 310 2.27 4.51 9.82
C LEU A 310 1.43 5.78 9.93
N ASP A 311 2.03 6.90 9.54
CA ASP A 311 1.32 8.16 9.33
C ASP A 311 1.06 8.35 7.84
N THR A 312 -0.15 8.01 7.40
CA THR A 312 -0.56 8.10 5.98
C THR A 312 -0.52 9.52 5.45
N SER A 313 -0.61 10.54 6.31
CA SER A 313 -0.55 11.94 5.89
C SER A 313 0.82 12.35 5.32
N LYS A 314 1.87 11.58 5.62
CA LYS A 314 3.23 11.79 5.11
C LYS A 314 3.46 11.31 3.67
N PHE A 315 2.49 10.61 3.09
CA PHE A 315 2.60 10.10 1.71
C PHE A 315 1.95 11.02 0.69
N GLY A 316 1.65 12.26 1.07
CA GLY A 316 1.16 13.28 0.18
C GLY A 316 -0.31 13.13 -0.23
N PRO A 317 -0.80 14.10 -1.01
CA PRO A 317 -2.17 14.13 -1.50
C PRO A 317 -2.45 12.94 -2.41
N GLY A 318 -3.66 12.39 -2.28
CA GLY A 318 -4.18 11.42 -3.23
C GLY A 318 -4.51 12.07 -4.57
N LEU A 319 -4.58 11.26 -5.62
CA LEU A 319 -5.07 11.65 -6.93
C LEU A 319 -6.41 12.39 -6.78
N GLY A 320 -6.44 13.62 -7.28
CA GLY A 320 -7.65 14.43 -7.33
C GLY A 320 -8.07 15.12 -6.03
N SER A 321 -7.17 15.24 -5.03
CA SER A 321 -7.39 16.11 -3.86
C SER A 321 -7.38 17.61 -4.19
N ALA A 322 -6.95 18.00 -5.40
CA ALA A 322 -6.79 19.39 -5.82
C ALA A 322 -8.01 19.97 -6.55
N ALA A 323 -8.99 19.15 -6.94
CA ALA A 323 -10.15 19.61 -7.73
C ALA A 323 -11.36 19.93 -6.83
N SER A 324 -11.65 21.23 -6.64
CA SER A 324 -12.78 21.69 -5.81
C SER A 324 -14.15 21.65 -6.51
N GLU A 325 -14.21 21.41 -7.83
CA GLU A 325 -15.48 21.54 -8.58
C GLU A 325 -15.83 20.35 -9.50
N SER A 326 -14.96 19.34 -9.63
CA SER A 326 -15.24 18.08 -10.35
C SER A 326 -14.52 16.92 -9.66
N SER A 327 -15.27 16.16 -8.88
CA SER A 327 -14.80 15.62 -7.60
C SER A 327 -14.20 14.20 -7.66
N CYS A 328 -12.89 14.11 -7.77
CA CYS A 328 -12.16 12.91 -7.33
C CYS A 328 -12.11 12.86 -5.79
N ALA A 329 -11.87 14.00 -5.12
CA ALA A 329 -11.85 14.10 -3.66
C ALA A 329 -13.16 13.66 -2.99
N ALA A 330 -14.33 14.02 -3.53
CA ALA A 330 -15.61 13.57 -2.99
C ALA A 330 -15.80 12.06 -3.19
N CYS A 331 -15.31 11.48 -4.30
CA CYS A 331 -15.34 10.03 -4.50
C CYS A 331 -14.38 9.29 -3.55
N HIS A 332 -13.13 9.76 -3.41
CA HIS A 332 -12.13 9.10 -2.56
C HIS A 332 -12.37 9.29 -1.06
N GLN A 333 -13.06 10.36 -0.64
CA GLN A 333 -13.49 10.55 0.75
C GLN A 333 -14.81 9.84 1.08
N GLN A 334 -15.80 9.81 0.17
CA GLN A 334 -17.09 9.14 0.44
C GLN A 334 -17.02 7.62 0.31
N THR A 335 -16.17 7.08 -0.58
CA THR A 335 -16.09 5.64 -0.83
C THR A 335 -14.98 4.94 -0.03
N GLY A 336 -14.30 5.63 0.89
CA GLY A 336 -13.32 5.01 1.79
C GLY A 336 -12.01 4.51 1.13
N LEU A 337 -11.85 4.65 -0.19
CA LEU A 337 -10.64 4.19 -0.91
C LEU A 337 -9.33 4.82 -0.40
N GLY A 338 -9.42 5.94 0.32
CA GLY A 338 -8.28 6.66 0.84
C GLY A 338 -7.59 7.51 -0.23
N SER A 339 -6.51 8.16 0.15
CA SER A 339 -5.66 8.91 -0.79
C SER A 339 -4.90 7.95 -1.69
N LEU A 340 -5.21 7.95 -2.99
CA LEU A 340 -4.38 7.31 -4.02
C LEU A 340 -3.16 8.18 -4.29
N SER A 341 -2.21 8.21 -3.35
CA SER A 341 -0.99 9.02 -3.47
C SER A 341 0.21 8.12 -3.79
N TRP A 342 1.29 8.67 -4.36
CA TRP A 342 2.52 7.91 -4.60
C TRP A 342 3.24 7.53 -3.29
N PRO A 343 3.93 6.37 -3.18
CA PRO A 343 3.90 5.24 -4.11
C PRO A 343 2.49 4.66 -4.24
N MET A 344 2.09 4.39 -5.49
CA MET A 344 0.80 3.81 -5.87
C MET A 344 0.98 2.89 -7.07
N ASP A 345 0.22 1.81 -7.07
CA ASP A 345 0.19 0.80 -8.12
C ASP A 345 -0.59 1.31 -9.35
N SER A 346 0.04 1.29 -10.53
CA SER A 346 -0.56 1.77 -11.78
C SER A 346 -1.68 0.85 -12.29
N THR A 347 -1.57 -0.46 -12.08
CA THR A 347 -2.64 -1.44 -12.37
C THR A 347 -3.88 -1.12 -11.55
N LEU A 348 -3.71 -0.78 -10.27
CA LEU A 348 -4.83 -0.42 -9.41
C LEU A 348 -5.54 0.85 -9.90
N ILE A 349 -4.82 1.93 -10.19
CA ILE A 349 -5.48 3.18 -10.61
C ILE A 349 -6.09 3.04 -12.00
N SER A 350 -5.33 2.44 -12.93
CA SER A 350 -5.77 2.20 -14.31
C SER A 350 -7.06 1.40 -14.33
N SER A 351 -7.15 0.35 -13.52
CA SER A 351 -8.34 -0.50 -13.49
C SER A 351 -9.57 0.19 -12.91
N TYR A 352 -9.46 1.06 -11.89
CA TYR A 352 -10.59 1.84 -11.39
C TYR A 352 -11.09 2.87 -12.42
N VAL A 353 -10.17 3.59 -13.05
CA VAL A 353 -10.52 4.62 -14.04
C VAL A 353 -11.04 3.96 -15.32
N LYS A 354 -10.24 3.09 -15.95
CA LYS A 354 -10.57 2.44 -17.23
C LYS A 354 -11.68 1.40 -17.11
N GLY A 355 -11.88 0.81 -15.94
CA GLY A 355 -13.00 -0.06 -15.61
C GLY A 355 -14.32 0.68 -15.36
N GLY A 356 -14.34 2.02 -15.42
CA GLY A 356 -15.56 2.82 -15.26
C GLY A 356 -16.07 2.92 -13.82
N ARG A 357 -15.20 2.67 -12.83
CA ARG A 357 -15.49 2.89 -11.41
C ARG A 357 -15.19 4.32 -10.98
N MET A 358 -14.35 5.02 -11.74
CA MET A 358 -13.98 6.42 -11.49
C MET A 358 -14.18 7.29 -12.74
N PRO A 359 -14.84 8.46 -12.61
CA PRO A 359 -15.54 8.94 -11.40
C PRO A 359 -16.82 8.14 -11.15
N PHE A 360 -17.14 7.92 -9.87
CA PHE A 360 -18.29 7.12 -9.48
C PHE A 360 -19.60 7.72 -10.02
N GLY A 361 -20.48 6.87 -10.55
CA GLY A 361 -21.77 7.29 -11.13
C GLY A 361 -21.70 7.91 -12.52
N SER A 362 -20.50 8.10 -13.09
CA SER A 362 -20.34 8.55 -14.47
C SER A 362 -20.50 7.41 -15.48
N LYS A 363 -20.89 7.74 -16.71
CA LYS A 363 -21.00 6.81 -17.84
C LYS A 363 -20.06 7.23 -18.96
N LEU A 364 -18.77 7.31 -18.64
CA LEU A 364 -17.73 7.61 -19.62
C LEU A 364 -17.56 6.44 -20.60
N ARG A 365 -17.37 6.75 -21.88
CA ARG A 365 -16.92 5.80 -22.91
C ARG A 365 -15.49 5.35 -22.62
N GLU A 366 -15.08 4.21 -23.16
CA GLU A 366 -13.73 3.67 -22.95
C GLU A 366 -12.62 4.69 -23.27
N SER A 367 -12.69 5.34 -24.44
CA SER A 367 -11.74 6.39 -24.83
C SER A 367 -11.71 7.59 -23.89
N GLU A 368 -12.85 7.95 -23.28
CA GLU A 368 -12.93 9.05 -22.31
C GLU A 368 -12.31 8.65 -20.97
N ARG A 369 -12.37 7.36 -20.61
CA ARG A 369 -11.71 6.83 -19.40
C ARG A 369 -10.21 6.73 -19.59
N ASP A 370 -9.75 6.36 -20.78
CA ASP A 370 -8.33 6.42 -21.13
C ASP A 370 -7.79 7.86 -21.06
N GLU A 371 -8.49 8.81 -21.69
CA GLU A 371 -8.12 10.24 -21.65
C GLU A 371 -8.12 10.78 -20.21
N LEU A 372 -9.13 10.42 -19.41
CA LEU A 372 -9.18 10.80 -18.00
C LEU A 372 -7.99 10.22 -17.22
N TYR A 373 -7.67 8.95 -17.42
CA TYR A 373 -6.53 8.30 -16.77
C TYR A 373 -5.22 9.02 -17.10
N GLU A 374 -4.93 9.25 -18.39
CA GLU A 374 -3.73 9.95 -18.83
C GLU A 374 -3.62 11.35 -18.22
N LYS A 375 -4.71 12.11 -18.20
CA LYS A 375 -4.75 13.44 -17.58
C LYS A 375 -4.49 13.38 -16.07
N LEU A 376 -5.08 12.43 -15.35
CA LEU A 376 -4.85 12.28 -13.91
C LEU A 376 -3.38 12.01 -13.60
N ILE A 377 -2.73 11.15 -14.37
CA ILE A 377 -1.31 10.82 -14.19
C ILE A 377 -0.42 12.02 -14.54
N GLN A 378 -0.69 12.67 -15.68
CA GLN A 378 0.02 13.88 -16.08
C GLN A 378 -0.10 14.99 -15.04
N ASP A 379 -1.31 15.28 -14.54
CA ASP A 379 -1.57 16.31 -13.53
C ASP A 379 -0.91 15.98 -12.19
N TYR A 380 -0.77 14.70 -11.85
CA TYR A 380 -0.13 14.28 -10.61
C TYR A 380 1.39 14.46 -10.65
N PHE A 381 2.01 14.04 -11.76
CA PHE A 381 3.46 13.96 -11.91
C PHE A 381 4.10 15.14 -12.69
N ASN A 382 3.33 16.13 -13.13
CA ASN A 382 3.88 17.25 -13.90
C ASN A 382 5.06 17.93 -13.16
N THR A 383 6.19 18.08 -13.84
CA THR A 383 7.39 18.74 -13.29
C THR A 383 7.62 20.14 -13.84
N ASP A 384 6.69 20.69 -14.62
CA ASP A 384 6.75 22.08 -15.06
C ASP A 384 6.85 23.04 -13.86
N ALA A 385 7.61 24.12 -14.03
CA ALA A 385 7.83 25.09 -12.97
C ALA A 385 6.66 26.08 -12.83
N ALA A 386 5.97 26.37 -13.94
CA ALA A 386 4.83 27.28 -13.96
C ALA A 386 3.52 26.56 -13.56
N HIS A 387 3.38 25.28 -13.92
CA HIS A 387 2.22 24.44 -13.61
C HIS A 387 2.68 23.11 -12.98
N PRO A 388 3.28 23.15 -11.78
CA PRO A 388 3.73 21.93 -11.11
C PRO A 388 2.55 21.02 -10.79
N GLY A 389 2.76 19.72 -10.99
CA GLY A 389 1.78 18.69 -10.67
C GLY A 389 1.50 18.59 -9.18
N ILE A 390 0.48 17.81 -8.83
CA ILE A 390 -0.02 17.68 -7.45
C ILE A 390 1.10 17.25 -6.49
N LEU A 391 1.88 16.21 -6.85
CA LEU A 391 2.95 15.70 -5.99
C LEU A 391 4.07 16.73 -5.80
N LYS A 392 4.52 17.36 -6.90
CA LYS A 392 5.56 18.40 -6.87
C LYS A 392 5.12 19.60 -6.02
N SER A 393 3.91 20.11 -6.24
CA SER A 393 3.36 21.25 -5.49
C SER A 393 3.33 20.98 -3.99
N TRP A 394 2.86 19.79 -3.60
CA TRP A 394 2.81 19.40 -2.20
C TRP A 394 4.20 19.24 -1.57
N LEU A 395 5.15 18.58 -2.25
CA LEU A 395 6.53 18.44 -1.76
C LEU A 395 7.23 19.79 -1.59
N LEU A 396 6.92 20.76 -2.45
CA LEU A 396 7.43 22.14 -2.33
C LEU A 396 6.73 22.94 -1.23
N GLY A 397 5.75 22.37 -0.52
CA GLY A 397 4.96 23.08 0.51
C GLY A 397 4.06 24.17 -0.07
N LYS A 398 3.79 24.15 -1.38
CA LYS A 398 2.89 25.10 -2.01
C LYS A 398 1.44 24.62 -1.84
N PRO A 399 0.50 25.52 -1.51
CA PRO A 399 -0.91 25.16 -1.60
C PRO A 399 -1.21 24.76 -3.06
N PRO A 400 -2.15 23.82 -3.30
CA PRO A 400 -2.62 23.58 -4.65
C PRO A 400 -3.16 24.92 -5.18
N GLU A 401 -2.53 25.46 -6.22
CA GLU A 401 -3.09 26.63 -6.89
C GLU A 401 -4.43 26.15 -7.48
N HIS A 402 -5.54 26.74 -7.03
CA HIS A 402 -6.90 26.47 -7.52
C HIS A 402 -7.10 26.94 -8.98
N GLY A 403 -6.04 26.96 -9.79
CA GLY A 403 -5.96 27.57 -11.09
C GLY A 403 -6.29 26.63 -12.23
N SER A 404 -7.50 26.81 -12.79
CA SER A 404 -7.80 26.63 -14.21
C SER A 404 -8.08 25.22 -14.77
N LEU A 405 -8.92 24.42 -14.10
CA LEU A 405 -9.76 23.46 -14.84
C LEU A 405 -10.95 24.14 -15.56
N ASN A 406 -11.11 25.46 -15.43
CA ASN A 406 -12.18 26.27 -16.04
C ASN A 406 -12.11 26.43 -17.58
N HIS A 407 -11.28 25.66 -18.28
CA HIS A 407 -11.20 25.68 -19.75
C HIS A 407 -11.55 24.36 -20.42
N HIS A 408 -12.09 23.39 -19.69
CA HIS A 408 -12.74 22.25 -20.34
C HIS A 408 -14.23 22.50 -20.49
N PRO A 409 -14.79 22.36 -21.72
CA PRO A 409 -16.24 22.40 -21.89
C PRO A 409 -16.86 21.31 -21.02
N PRO A 410 -18.05 21.55 -20.44
CA PRO A 410 -18.75 20.54 -19.66
C PRO A 410 -18.92 19.28 -20.51
N LEU A 411 -18.47 18.14 -19.96
CA LEU A 411 -18.67 16.80 -20.53
C LEU A 411 -20.14 16.39 -20.45
#